data_AF-A0A1R1SB35-F1
#
_entry.id   AF-A0A1R1SB35-F1
#
_cell.length_a   1.000
_cell.length_b   1.000
_cell.length_c   1.000
_cell.angle_alpha   90.00
_cell.angle_beta   90.00
_cell.angle_gamma   90.00
#
_symmetry.space_group_name_H-M   'P 1'
#
loop_
_entity.id
_entity.type
_entity.pdbx_description
1 polymer ?
#
loop_
_entity_poly.entity_id
_entity_poly.type
_entity_poly.pdbx_seq_one_letter_code
_entity_poly.pdbx_strand_id
1 'polypeptide(L)' 'MPVLPSPDGMAAPAQPSASPRVAIVTGGSRGIGRQTVGRPAADGYAVAVGCAGNRDEAEAAVNRPA' A
#
# COMPACT_ATOMS: atom_id res chain seq x y z
N MET A 1 -12.04 35.31 4.12
CA MET A 1 -12.26 33.94 3.61
C MET A 1 -10.98 33.16 3.83
N PRO A 2 -10.91 32.18 4.74
CA PRO A 2 -9.72 31.34 4.86
C PRO A 2 -9.59 30.53 3.57
N VAL A 3 -8.43 30.67 2.91
CA VAL A 3 -8.07 29.85 1.76
C VAL A 3 -7.77 28.43 2.24
N LEU A 4 -8.45 27.43 1.69
CA LEU A 4 -8.11 26.02 1.90
C LEU A 4 -6.76 25.75 1.23
N PRO A 5 -5.82 25.05 1.87
CA PRO A 5 -4.58 24.64 1.21
C PRO A 5 -4.90 23.68 0.05
N SER A 6 -4.34 23.97 -1.12
CA SER A 6 -4.45 23.12 -2.32
C SER A 6 -3.89 21.72 -2.05
N PRO A 7 -4.53 20.63 -2.52
CA PRO A 7 -4.13 19.26 -2.19
C PRO A 7 -2.90 18.71 -2.93
N ASP A 8 -2.30 19.44 -3.86
CA ASP A 8 -1.17 18.92 -4.66
C ASP A 8 0.12 19.71 -4.41
N GLY A 9 0.64 19.58 -3.19
CA GLY A 9 2.05 19.72 -2.92
C GLY A 9 2.76 18.41 -3.28
N MET A 10 3.38 18.38 -4.47
CA MET A 10 4.36 17.41 -4.93
C MET A 10 5.08 16.71 -3.76
N ALA A 11 4.95 15.37 -3.69
CA ALA A 11 5.45 14.51 -2.61
C ALA A 11 6.70 15.10 -1.93
N ALA A 12 6.49 15.70 -0.74
CA ALA A 12 7.58 16.16 0.10
C ALA A 12 8.57 14.99 0.29
N PRO A 13 9.90 15.23 0.29
CA PRO A 13 10.88 14.17 0.46
C PRO A 13 10.45 13.39 1.68
N ALA A 14 10.33 12.06 1.51
CA ALA A 14 9.90 11.15 2.55
C ALA A 14 10.81 11.35 3.76
N GLN A 15 10.40 12.23 4.67
CA GLN A 15 11.04 12.37 5.96
C GLN A 15 11.02 10.95 6.53
N PRO A 16 12.16 10.43 7.02
CA PRO A 16 12.18 9.16 7.72
C PRO A 16 11.36 9.35 9.00
N SER A 17 10.04 9.23 8.83
CA SER A 17 9.09 9.13 9.90
C SER A 17 9.51 7.91 10.68
N ALA A 18 9.89 8.10 11.95
CA ALA A 18 10.31 7.02 12.84
C ALA A 18 9.22 5.92 13.00
N SER A 19 8.01 6.17 12.49
CA SER A 19 6.91 5.21 12.42
C SER A 19 6.99 4.35 11.15
N PRO A 20 6.84 3.02 11.27
CA PRO A 20 6.79 2.12 10.11
C PRO A 20 5.63 2.50 9.20
N ARG A 21 5.87 2.50 7.89
CA ARG A 21 4.85 2.84 6.90
C ARG A 21 3.96 1.63 6.60
N VAL A 22 2.66 1.87 6.51
CA VAL A 22 1.64 0.83 6.28
C VAL A 22 0.89 1.11 4.98
N ALA A 23 0.74 0.09 4.14
CA ALA A 23 -0.07 0.15 2.92
C ALA A 23 -1.32 -0.74 3.06
N ILE A 24 -2.50 -0.19 2.81
CA ILE A 24 -3.76 -0.95 2.81
C ILE A 24 -4.25 -1.07 1.37
N VAL A 25 -4.40 -2.30 0.87
CA VAL A 25 -4.82 -2.57 -0.51
C VAL A 25 -6.10 -3.40 -0.51
N THR A 26 -7.20 -2.79 -0.92
CA THR A 26 -8.48 -3.48 -1.12
C THR A 26 -8.51 -4.15 -2.50
N GLY A 27 -8.91 -5.42 -2.56
CA GLY A 27 -8.85 -6.21 -3.80
C GLY A 27 -7.43 -6.64 -4.18
N GLY A 28 -6.47 -6.60 -3.25
CA GLY A 28 -5.06 -6.89 -3.51
C GLY A 28 -4.73 -8.35 -3.80
N SER A 29 -5.71 -9.27 -3.74
CA SER A 29 -5.48 -10.68 -4.00
C SER A 29 -5.25 -11.01 -5.47
N ARG A 30 -5.78 -10.20 -6.40
CA ARG A 30 -5.76 -10.50 -7.85
C ARG A 30 -5.64 -9.26 -8.74
N GLY A 31 -5.42 -9.49 -10.03
CA GLY A 31 -5.41 -8.46 -11.06
C GLY A 31 -4.43 -7.31 -10.74
N ILE A 32 -4.88 -6.07 -10.95
CA ILE A 32 -4.07 -4.87 -10.68
C ILE A 32 -3.72 -4.74 -9.19
N GLY A 33 -4.64 -5.13 -8.29
CA GLY A 33 -4.42 -5.02 -6.86
C GLY A 33 -3.24 -5.85 -6.37
N ARG A 34 -3.04 -7.05 -6.95
CA ARG A 34 -1.88 -7.91 -6.65
C ARG A 34 -0.55 -7.27 -7.04
N GLN A 35 -0.52 -6.58 -8.18
CA GLN A 35 0.67 -5.83 -8.61
C GLN A 35 0.92 -4.61 -7.72
N THR A 36 -0.13 -3.98 -7.19
CA THR A 36 -0.04 -2.86 -6.24
C THR A 36 0.56 -3.27 -4.90
N VAL A 37 0.36 -4.50 -4.44
CA VAL A 37 0.92 -5.04 -3.18
C VAL A 37 2.43 -5.26 -3.26
N GLY A 38 2.95 -5.65 -4.44
CA GLY A 38 4.34 -6.06 -4.59
C GLY A 38 5.36 -4.96 -4.30
N ARG A 39 5.09 -3.72 -4.70
CA ARG A 39 6.03 -2.59 -4.50
C ARG A 39 6.17 -2.21 -3.02
N PRO A 40 5.07 -1.91 -2.28
CA PRO A 40 5.15 -1.64 -0.85
C PRO A 40 5.77 -2.79 -0.05
N ALA A 41 5.47 -4.05 -0.40
CA ALA A 41 6.06 -5.20 0.26
C ALA A 41 7.59 -5.26 0.05
N ALA A 42 8.06 -5.02 -1.18
CA ALA A 42 9.49 -4.95 -1.49
C ALA A 42 10.18 -3.75 -0.83
N ASP A 43 9.47 -2.64 -0.68
CA ASP A 43 9.96 -1.43 -0.01
C ASP A 43 9.93 -1.55 1.54
N GLY A 44 9.52 -2.71 2.10
CA GLY A 44 9.54 -3.00 3.53
C GLY A 44 8.37 -2.41 4.33
N TYR A 45 7.27 -2.07 3.65
CA TYR A 45 6.06 -1.57 4.29
C TYR A 45 5.29 -2.73 4.92
N ALA A 46 4.60 -2.46 6.03
CA ALA A 46 3.57 -3.39 6.50
C ALA A 46 2.38 -3.31 5.54
N VAL A 47 1.97 -4.44 4.93
CA VAL A 47 0.88 -4.45 3.95
C VAL A 47 -0.33 -5.21 4.48
N ALA A 48 -1.50 -4.58 4.45
CA ALA A 48 -2.78 -5.21 4.73
C ALA A 48 -3.57 -5.36 3.43
N VAL A 49 -3.93 -6.61 3.08
CA VAL A 49 -4.71 -6.90 1.88
C VAL A 49 -6.16 -7.23 2.25
N GLY A 50 -7.08 -6.37 1.83
CA GLY A 50 -8.51 -6.62 1.96
C GLY A 50 -9.02 -7.51 0.83
N CYS A 51 -9.60 -8.66 1.15
CA CYS A 51 -10.22 -9.55 0.18
C CYS A 51 -11.62 -9.99 0.65
N ALA A 52 -12.58 -10.05 -0.27
CA ALA A 52 -13.99 -10.34 0.04
C ALA A 52 -14.32 -11.83 0.21
N GLY A 53 -13.40 -12.74 -0.15
CA GLY A 53 -13.68 -14.19 -0.07
C GLY A 53 -12.50 -15.14 -0.25
N ASN A 54 -11.34 -14.68 -0.72
CA ASN A 54 -10.17 -15.54 -0.96
C ASN A 54 -8.98 -15.06 -0.12
N ARG A 55 -8.92 -15.49 1.14
CA ARG A 55 -7.85 -15.14 2.07
C ARG A 55 -6.50 -15.72 1.65
N ASP A 56 -6.47 -16.97 1.19
CA ASP A 56 -5.25 -17.63 0.69
C ASP A 56 -4.57 -16.83 -0.42
N GLU A 57 -5.35 -16.39 -1.42
CA GLU A 57 -4.81 -15.57 -2.52
C GLU A 57 -4.34 -14.19 -2.04
N ALA A 58 -4.96 -13.64 -1.00
CA ALA A 58 -4.53 -12.37 -0.40
C ALA A 58 -3.20 -12.53 0.34
N GLU A 59 -2.99 -13.63 1.05
CA GLU A 59 -1.72 -13.96 1.71
C GLU A 59 -0.62 -14.30 0.68
N ALA A 60 -0.97 -15.05 -0.38
CA ALA A 60 -0.04 -15.33 -1.48
C ALA A 60 0.35 -14.06 -2.27
N ALA A 61 -0.48 -13.01 -2.25
CA ALA A 61 -0.17 -11.72 -2.88
C ALA A 61 0.91 -10.93 -2.12
N VAL A 62 1.01 -11.08 -0.80
CA VAL A 62 2.07 -10.45 0.01
C VAL A 62 3.35 -11.28 0.04
N ASN A 63 3.25 -12.60 -0.09
CA ASN A 63 4.37 -13.52 0.11
C ASN A 63 5.13 -13.86 -1.18
N ARG A 64 5.19 -12.96 -2.17
CA ARG A 64 5.87 -13.23 -3.43
C ARG A 64 7.40 -13.23 -3.21
N PRO A 65 8.11 -14.35 -3.38
CA PRO A 65 9.57 -14.31 -3.50
C PRO A 65 9.92 -13.60 -4.82
N ALA A 66 10.91 -12.70 -4.74
CA ALA A 66 11.45 -11.94 -5.86
C ALA A 66 11.87 -12.85 -7.03
#